data_AF-A0A7W4Z749-F1
#
_entry.id   AF-A0A7W4Z749-F1
#
_cell.length_a   1.000
_cell.length_b   1.000
_cell.length_c   1.000
_cell.angle_alpha   90.00
_cell.angle_beta   90.00
_cell.angle_gamma   90.00
#
_symmetry.space_group_name_H-M   'P 1'
#
loop_
_entity.id
_entity.type
_entity.pdbx_description
1 polymer ?
#
loop_
_entity_poly.entity_id
_entity_poly.type
_entity_poly.pdbx_seq_one_letter_code
_entity_poly.pdbx_strand_id
1 'polypeptide(L)'
;MNPSLLFNLSDGTSLSYELELVEQEALFDRGIVAIDGDPEVLPVSRFLGDPQNGPTNGGPCPAPRLLIPWACVTVCNAIGSVNSMNSTSTTVPVFSSAATASGEAVTRSRIASIDIMRGLVILLMLVDHVRERLYLHMQVSDPMDVTSTSPGLFFTRWSAHFCAPTFIFLTGLSAWLYAHPARGGLRSPSTFLFKRGIFLLFLEMALINFSWLGSYQTLWLQVIWAIGLSMIALSLLVKLRYWIIGALGFLIVFGHNLLTPISFSPGEFGYSLWTILHDRGFLLDSETLRIKISYPVLPWIGVILLGYFAGPLYARAVDSVHRRKMLLALGLGCLALLLVLRGFNLYGETLPWVDGQTALQTLMSFVNFTKYPPSLSFLLMTLGVMFLLLAWFENRGGRMPDILETFGSVPMFFYILHLYVLLVGYEILLVIFGPNHGERFGVDHLWWIWLIAGLLSVLLYFPAQAFARFKHGTNRAWAKYL
;
A
#
# COMPACT_ATOMS: atom_id res chain seq x y z
N MET A 1 -29.76 21.06 -20.67
CA MET A 1 -29.16 20.83 -21.99
C MET A 1 -28.51 19.47 -21.94
N ASN A 2 -29.14 18.47 -22.56
CA ASN A 2 -28.60 17.12 -22.61
C ASN A 2 -27.56 17.07 -23.74
N PRO A 3 -26.33 16.58 -23.50
CA PRO A 3 -25.38 16.41 -24.58
C PRO A 3 -25.91 15.32 -25.53
N SER A 4 -26.10 15.69 -26.79
CA SER A 4 -26.51 14.78 -27.86
C SER A 4 -25.44 14.72 -28.94
N LEU A 5 -25.20 13.52 -29.48
CA LEU A 5 -24.37 13.29 -30.66
C LEU A 5 -25.27 12.82 -31.80
N LEU A 6 -25.24 13.54 -32.93
CA LEU A 6 -25.95 13.19 -34.15
C LEU A 6 -24.95 12.70 -35.19
N PHE A 7 -25.15 11.49 -35.69
CA PHE A 7 -24.37 10.90 -36.77
C PHE A 7 -25.24 10.77 -38.02
N ASN A 8 -24.91 11.50 -39.09
CA ASN A 8 -25.56 11.35 -40.38
C ASN A 8 -24.88 10.22 -41.17
N LEU A 9 -25.57 9.10 -41.35
CA LEU A 9 -25.05 7.92 -42.04
C LEU A 9 -25.28 7.99 -43.56
N SER A 10 -26.30 8.74 -44.02
CA SER A 10 -26.56 9.09 -45.42
C SER A 10 -27.50 10.30 -45.53
N ASP A 11 -27.78 10.78 -46.75
CA ASP A 11 -28.69 11.91 -47.03
C ASP A 11 -30.14 11.70 -46.54
N GLY A 12 -30.53 10.46 -46.23
CA GLY A 12 -31.84 10.11 -45.70
C GLY A 12 -31.83 9.38 -44.36
N THR A 13 -30.68 9.26 -43.68
CA THR A 13 -30.58 8.48 -42.44
C THR A 13 -29.60 9.09 -41.45
N SER A 14 -30.12 9.44 -40.27
CA SER A 14 -29.34 9.93 -39.14
C SER A 14 -29.58 9.08 -37.89
N LEU A 15 -28.53 8.83 -37.12
CA LEU A 15 -28.56 8.20 -35.81
C LEU A 15 -28.27 9.27 -34.75
N SER A 16 -29.24 9.57 -33.89
CA SER A 16 -29.07 10.48 -32.76
C SER A 16 -28.91 9.68 -31.46
N TYR A 17 -27.89 10.01 -30.67
CA TYR A 17 -27.70 9.49 -29.33
C TYR A 17 -27.76 10.65 -28.35
N GLU A 18 -28.74 10.61 -27.45
CA GLU A 18 -28.97 11.65 -26.46
C GLU A 18 -28.74 11.08 -25.05
N LEU A 19 -27.85 11.73 -24.30
CA LEU A 19 -27.54 11.31 -22.93
C LEU A 19 -28.41 12.12 -21.95
N GLU A 20 -29.41 11.47 -21.40
CA GLU A 20 -30.26 12.04 -20.35
C GLU A 20 -29.82 11.53 -18.98
N LEU A 21 -29.64 12.46 -18.04
CA LEU A 21 -29.20 12.16 -16.68
C LEU A 21 -30.23 12.75 -15.71
N VAL A 22 -31.13 11.88 -15.25
CA VAL A 22 -32.23 12.24 -14.34
C VAL A 22 -31.82 11.92 -12.91
N GLU A 23 -31.92 12.90 -12.01
CA GLU A 23 -31.75 12.75 -10.57
C GLU A 23 -33.15 12.78 -9.94
N GLN A 24 -33.63 11.63 -9.46
CA GLN A 24 -34.93 11.51 -8.82
C GLN A 24 -34.75 11.27 -7.32
N GLU A 25 -35.25 12.18 -6.49
CA GLU A 25 -35.29 12.04 -5.03
C GLU A 25 -36.56 11.29 -4.63
N ALA A 26 -36.41 10.07 -4.09
CA ALA A 26 -37.50 9.39 -3.40
C ALA A 26 -37.16 9.32 -1.90
N LEU A 27 -37.99 9.96 -1.09
CA LEU A 27 -37.98 9.82 0.37
C LEU A 27 -38.43 8.39 0.68
N PHE A 28 -37.54 7.55 1.22
CA PHE A 28 -37.95 6.27 1.79
C PHE A 28 -38.65 6.52 3.14
N ASP A 29 -39.90 6.97 3.08
CA ASP A 29 -40.82 6.78 4.18
C ASP A 29 -41.50 5.42 4.00
N ARG A 30 -41.20 4.51 4.91
CA ARG A 30 -41.87 3.23 5.22
C ARG A 30 -42.81 2.67 4.12
N GLY A 31 -42.42 1.59 3.47
CA GLY A 31 -43.27 0.89 2.51
C GLY A 31 -42.73 -0.47 2.06
N ILE A 32 -43.57 -1.22 1.35
CA ILE A 32 -43.23 -2.47 0.67
C ILE A 32 -42.84 -2.10 -0.77
N VAL A 33 -41.74 -2.67 -1.27
CA VAL A 33 -41.29 -2.44 -2.65
C VAL A 33 -42.31 -3.07 -3.61
N ALA A 34 -42.97 -2.23 -4.41
CA ALA A 34 -43.78 -2.70 -5.53
C ALA A 34 -42.85 -3.16 -6.66
N ILE A 35 -43.06 -4.38 -7.14
CA ILE A 35 -42.32 -4.93 -8.29
C ILE A 35 -43.23 -4.74 -9.50
N ASP A 36 -42.71 -4.09 -10.55
CA ASP A 36 -43.48 -3.76 -11.78
C ASP A 36 -44.77 -2.95 -11.53
N GLY A 37 -44.79 -2.15 -10.45
CA GLY A 37 -45.95 -1.33 -10.06
C GLY A 37 -47.02 -2.08 -9.26
N ASP A 38 -46.82 -3.37 -8.97
CA ASP A 38 -47.73 -4.16 -8.15
C ASP A 38 -47.21 -4.23 -6.68
N PRO A 39 -47.92 -3.61 -5.72
CA PRO A 39 -47.55 -3.61 -4.31
C PRO A 39 -47.88 -4.93 -3.58
N GLU A 40 -48.63 -5.85 -4.17
CA GLU A 40 -49.05 -7.12 -3.52
C GLU A 40 -48.04 -8.26 -3.71
N VAL A 41 -47.05 -8.08 -4.58
CA VAL A 41 -46.02 -9.09 -4.91
C VAL A 41 -45.22 -9.54 -3.68
N LEU A 42 -45.09 -8.67 -2.68
CA LEU A 42 -44.41 -9.00 -1.42
C LEU A 42 -45.41 -9.00 -0.26
N PRO A 43 -45.47 -10.10 0.53
CA PRO A 43 -46.37 -10.16 1.67
C PRO A 43 -45.98 -9.12 2.72
N VAL A 44 -46.99 -8.54 3.38
CA VAL A 44 -46.85 -7.49 4.40
C VAL A 44 -45.92 -7.89 5.55
N SER A 45 -45.72 -9.19 5.77
CA SER A 45 -44.76 -9.73 6.73
C SER A 45 -43.27 -9.52 6.38
N ARG A 46 -42.95 -9.12 5.15
CA ARG A 46 -41.59 -8.73 4.71
C ARG A 46 -41.37 -7.20 4.76
N PHE A 47 -41.95 -6.55 5.76
CA PHE A 47 -41.72 -5.14 6.04
C PHE A 47 -40.23 -4.90 6.37
N LEU A 48 -39.51 -4.15 5.52
CA LEU A 48 -38.11 -3.82 5.75
C LEU A 48 -38.01 -2.47 6.47
N GLY A 49 -38.23 -2.51 7.79
CA GLY A 49 -37.89 -1.44 8.72
C GLY A 49 -37.30 -2.06 9.99
N ASP A 50 -36.25 -1.47 10.55
CA ASP A 50 -35.62 -1.95 11.78
C ASP A 50 -36.63 -1.84 12.95
N PRO A 51 -37.04 -2.96 13.60
CA PRO A 51 -37.98 -2.95 14.72
C PRO A 51 -37.51 -2.12 15.93
N GLN A 52 -36.23 -1.74 16.00
CA GLN A 52 -35.68 -0.96 17.11
C GLN A 52 -35.95 0.55 16.99
N ASN A 53 -36.40 1.03 15.83
CA ASN A 53 -36.68 2.45 15.63
C ASN A 53 -38.11 2.78 16.08
N GLY A 54 -38.23 3.29 17.30
CA GLY A 54 -39.47 3.87 17.82
C GLY A 54 -40.02 5.02 16.94
N PRO A 55 -41.20 5.57 17.27
CA PRO A 55 -41.83 6.62 16.47
C PRO A 55 -40.98 7.90 16.44
N THR A 56 -40.60 8.35 15.23
CA THR A 56 -39.87 9.59 14.99
C THR A 56 -40.83 10.78 14.93
N ASN A 57 -40.70 11.73 15.85
CA ASN A 57 -41.36 13.03 15.80
C ASN A 57 -40.63 13.96 14.83
N GLY A 58 -41.37 14.61 13.93
CA GLY A 58 -40.86 15.33 12.76
C GLY A 58 -39.96 16.52 13.06
N GLY A 59 -38.80 16.53 12.40
CA GLY A 59 -37.91 17.66 12.21
C GLY A 59 -37.00 17.38 11.00
N PRO A 60 -36.70 18.37 10.13
CA PRO A 60 -36.01 18.12 8.87
C PRO A 60 -34.51 17.90 9.09
N CYS A 61 -33.93 16.87 8.47
CA CYS A 61 -32.49 16.59 8.51
C CYS A 61 -31.95 16.33 7.09
N PRO A 62 -30.70 16.75 6.77
CA PRO A 62 -30.27 17.04 5.40
C PRO A 62 -29.78 15.80 4.62
N ALA A 63 -30.04 15.82 3.31
CA ALA A 63 -29.76 14.74 2.35
C ALA A 63 -28.28 14.64 1.91
N PRO A 64 -27.78 13.42 1.62
CA PRO A 64 -26.61 13.21 0.77
C PRO A 64 -26.93 12.46 -0.55
N ARG A 65 -26.28 12.93 -1.62
CA ARG A 65 -26.36 12.50 -3.03
C ARG A 65 -25.72 11.13 -3.32
N LEU A 66 -26.34 10.32 -4.19
CA LEU A 66 -25.65 9.26 -4.95
C LEU A 66 -26.37 8.92 -6.29
N LEU A 67 -25.59 8.86 -7.37
CA LEU A 67 -25.97 8.71 -8.79
C LEU A 67 -25.83 7.26 -9.29
N ILE A 68 -26.85 6.66 -9.96
CA ILE A 68 -26.74 5.64 -11.05
C ILE A 68 -28.05 5.67 -11.92
N PRO A 69 -28.02 5.53 -13.27
CA PRO A 69 -29.14 5.90 -14.16
C PRO A 69 -29.90 4.70 -14.78
N TRP A 70 -31.24 4.76 -14.88
CA TRP A 70 -32.05 3.95 -15.81
C TRP A 70 -33.17 4.83 -16.41
N ALA A 71 -33.30 4.75 -17.74
CA ALA A 71 -34.23 5.52 -18.56
C ALA A 71 -35.69 5.11 -18.36
N CYS A 72 -36.62 6.07 -18.42
CA CYS A 72 -38.06 5.81 -18.53
C CYS A 72 -38.73 6.76 -19.53
N VAL A 73 -39.32 6.17 -20.57
CA VAL A 73 -40.26 6.82 -21.49
C VAL A 73 -41.62 6.88 -20.78
N THR A 74 -42.21 8.08 -20.61
CA THR A 74 -43.58 8.21 -20.10
C THR A 74 -44.48 8.86 -21.15
N VAL A 75 -45.60 8.18 -21.44
CA VAL A 75 -46.78 8.73 -22.13
C VAL A 75 -47.75 9.22 -21.05
N CYS A 76 -48.17 10.47 -21.16
CA CYS A 76 -49.15 11.11 -20.27
C CYS A 76 -50.57 10.62 -20.54
N ASN A 77 -51.38 10.47 -19.48
CA ASN A 77 -52.80 10.77 -19.56
C ASN A 77 -53.37 11.23 -18.21
N ALA A 78 -54.29 12.18 -18.30
CA ALA A 78 -54.89 12.95 -17.22
C ALA A 78 -56.14 12.28 -16.60
N ILE A 79 -56.77 13.01 -15.65
CA ILE A 79 -58.06 12.78 -14.94
C ILE A 79 -57.85 12.15 -13.54
N GLY A 80 -58.37 12.66 -12.42
CA GLY A 80 -59.30 13.75 -12.13
C GLY A 80 -59.39 14.01 -10.61
N SER A 81 -60.07 15.09 -10.23
CA SER A 81 -60.25 15.60 -8.86
C SER A 81 -61.06 14.68 -7.93
N VAL A 82 -60.96 14.87 -6.60
CA VAL A 82 -62.09 15.13 -5.67
C VAL A 82 -61.61 15.37 -4.21
N ASN A 83 -62.08 16.51 -3.66
CA ASN A 83 -62.48 16.96 -2.31
C ASN A 83 -61.91 16.38 -0.98
N SER A 84 -61.32 17.30 -0.21
CA SER A 84 -61.77 17.85 1.10
C SER A 84 -62.40 16.92 2.15
N MET A 85 -61.80 16.87 3.34
CA MET A 85 -62.51 16.92 4.63
C MET A 85 -61.58 17.40 5.77
N ASN A 86 -62.08 18.39 6.52
CA ASN A 86 -61.52 18.93 7.77
C ASN A 86 -61.68 17.95 8.94
N SER A 87 -60.75 17.95 9.91
CA SER A 87 -61.10 18.00 11.34
C SER A 87 -59.90 18.19 12.29
N THR A 88 -60.00 19.30 13.02
CA THR A 88 -59.74 19.49 14.46
C THR A 88 -58.34 19.30 15.06
N SER A 89 -57.82 20.45 15.49
CA SER A 89 -56.74 20.68 16.44
C SER A 89 -57.07 20.21 17.87
N THR A 90 -56.15 19.48 18.49
CA THR A 90 -56.05 19.35 19.95
C THR A 90 -54.60 19.54 20.38
N THR A 91 -54.35 20.62 21.11
CA THR A 91 -53.06 21.00 21.70
C THR A 91 -52.78 20.18 22.97
N VAL A 92 -51.64 19.50 23.00
CA VAL A 92 -51.10 18.80 24.19
C VAL A 92 -49.82 19.52 24.63
N PRO A 93 -49.59 19.76 25.93
CA PRO A 93 -48.47 20.59 26.40
C PRO A 93 -47.12 19.90 26.18
N VAL A 94 -46.18 20.63 25.60
CA VAL A 94 -44.79 20.19 25.38
C VAL A 94 -44.00 20.41 26.68
N PHE A 95 -43.62 19.34 27.35
CA PHE A 95 -42.55 19.36 28.36
C PHE A 95 -41.20 19.34 27.62
N SER A 96 -40.45 20.43 27.74
CA SER A 96 -39.10 20.57 27.21
C SER A 96 -38.09 19.91 28.17
N SER A 97 -37.47 18.81 27.75
CA SER A 97 -36.25 18.27 28.35
C SER A 97 -35.16 18.29 27.29
N ALA A 98 -34.34 19.33 27.32
CA ALA A 98 -33.16 19.45 26.48
C ALA A 98 -32.05 18.54 27.04
N ALA A 99 -32.02 17.28 26.59
CA ALA A 99 -30.87 16.41 26.74
C ALA A 99 -29.97 16.60 25.50
N THR A 100 -28.89 17.35 25.68
CA THR A 100 -27.85 17.55 24.67
C THR A 100 -27.16 16.22 24.40
N ALA A 101 -27.62 15.48 23.38
CA ALA A 101 -26.92 14.31 22.89
C ALA A 101 -25.65 14.77 22.17
N SER A 102 -24.53 14.75 22.90
CA SER A 102 -23.19 14.84 22.32
C SER A 102 -23.01 13.66 21.39
N GLY A 103 -23.13 13.90 20.08
CA GLY A 103 -22.76 12.92 19.07
C GLY A 103 -21.28 12.59 19.24
N GLU A 104 -20.99 11.40 19.78
CA GLU A 104 -19.65 10.84 19.73
C GLU A 104 -19.24 10.77 18.26
N ALA A 105 -18.33 11.66 17.87
CA ALA A 105 -17.60 11.53 16.64
C ALA A 105 -16.87 10.18 16.72
N VAL A 106 -17.39 9.18 16.00
CA VAL A 106 -16.71 7.88 15.83
C VAL A 106 -15.35 8.18 15.24
N THR A 107 -14.35 8.28 16.12
CA THR A 107 -12.97 8.48 15.76
C THR A 107 -12.59 7.31 14.87
N ARG A 108 -12.08 7.64 13.69
CA ARG A 108 -11.60 6.69 12.71
C ARG A 108 -10.39 6.00 13.37
N SER A 109 -10.62 4.91 14.12
CA SER A 109 -9.56 4.14 14.74
C SER A 109 -8.74 3.49 13.63
N ARG A 110 -7.72 4.22 13.16
CA ARG A 110 -6.69 3.73 12.26
C ARG A 110 -5.86 2.75 13.09
N ILE A 111 -5.42 1.68 12.46
CA ILE A 111 -4.63 0.66 13.13
C ILE A 111 -3.20 1.20 13.26
N ALA A 112 -2.92 1.85 14.39
CA ALA A 112 -1.68 2.59 14.64
C ALA A 112 -0.43 1.72 14.42
N SER A 113 -0.44 0.44 14.82
CA SER A 113 0.71 -0.45 14.69
C SER A 113 1.21 -0.62 13.25
N ILE A 114 0.32 -0.59 12.25
CA ILE A 114 0.69 -0.68 10.83
C ILE A 114 1.43 0.58 10.38
N ASP A 115 0.92 1.76 10.74
CA ASP A 115 1.53 3.02 10.36
C ASP A 115 2.82 3.26 11.16
N ILE A 116 2.89 2.91 12.45
CA ILE A 116 4.14 2.92 13.23
C ILE A 116 5.22 2.05 12.56
N MET A 117 4.87 0.83 12.12
CA MET A 117 5.83 -0.06 11.47
C MET A 117 6.34 0.51 10.13
N ARG A 118 5.45 1.12 9.33
CA ARG A 118 5.85 1.85 8.11
C ARG A 118 6.78 3.02 8.42
N GLY A 119 6.49 3.74 9.49
CA GLY A 119 7.30 4.86 9.97
C GLY A 119 8.70 4.45 10.39
N LEU A 120 8.83 3.36 11.15
CA LEU A 120 10.14 2.82 11.52
C LEU A 120 10.95 2.48 10.26
N VAL A 121 10.33 1.76 9.34
CA VAL A 121 11.00 1.25 8.16
C VAL A 121 11.36 2.35 7.15
N ILE A 122 10.54 3.39 6.99
CA ILE A 122 10.88 4.51 6.11
C ILE A 122 12.09 5.31 6.63
N LEU A 123 12.27 5.38 7.96
CA LEU A 123 13.45 6.00 8.55
C LEU A 123 14.71 5.15 8.40
N LEU A 124 14.60 3.81 8.48
CA LEU A 124 15.71 2.91 8.14
C LEU A 124 16.10 3.02 6.66
N MET A 125 15.10 3.15 5.77
CA MET A 125 15.33 3.38 4.34
C MET A 125 16.06 4.71 4.08
N LEU A 126 15.74 5.76 4.83
CA LEU A 126 16.46 7.04 4.72
C LEU A 126 17.96 6.88 4.98
N VAL A 127 18.36 6.07 5.96
CA VAL A 127 19.79 5.78 6.24
C VAL A 127 20.45 5.13 5.01
N ASP A 128 19.78 4.17 4.38
CA ASP A 128 20.27 3.50 3.15
C ASP A 128 20.44 4.48 1.99
N HIS A 129 19.48 5.40 1.82
CA HIS A 129 19.51 6.39 0.74
C HIS A 129 20.56 7.48 0.97
N VAL A 130 20.78 7.89 2.23
CA VAL A 130 21.90 8.77 2.60
C VAL A 130 23.23 8.07 2.26
N ARG A 131 23.39 6.77 2.59
CA ARG A 131 24.58 5.99 2.21
C ARG A 131 24.74 5.96 0.69
N GLU A 132 23.70 5.60 -0.04
CA GLU A 132 23.75 5.49 -1.51
C GLU A 132 24.10 6.83 -2.17
N ARG A 133 23.78 7.97 -1.54
CA ARG A 133 24.13 9.30 -2.06
C ARG A 133 25.54 9.75 -1.67
N LEU A 134 25.89 9.65 -0.39
CA LEU A 134 27.10 10.30 0.17
C LEU A 134 28.23 9.32 0.47
N TYR A 135 28.01 8.02 0.32
CA TYR A 135 28.98 6.96 0.61
C TYR A 135 29.10 5.94 -0.53
N LEU A 136 28.73 6.33 -1.75
CA LEU A 136 28.69 5.47 -2.94
C LEU A 136 30.08 5.00 -3.41
N HIS A 137 31.15 5.67 -2.97
CA HIS A 137 32.53 5.27 -3.26
C HIS A 137 32.90 3.94 -2.55
N MET A 138 32.17 3.56 -1.50
CA MET A 138 32.26 2.25 -0.84
C MET A 138 31.10 1.36 -1.27
N GLN A 139 31.11 0.88 -2.51
CA GLN A 139 30.05 0.03 -3.04
C GLN A 139 30.00 -1.32 -2.31
N VAL A 140 28.77 -1.82 -2.12
CA VAL A 140 28.52 -3.11 -1.47
C VAL A 140 27.69 -3.99 -2.40
N SER A 141 28.15 -5.21 -2.62
CA SER A 141 27.48 -6.22 -3.43
C SER A 141 26.19 -6.74 -2.77
N ASP A 142 25.52 -7.67 -3.44
CA ASP A 142 24.42 -8.45 -2.88
C ASP A 142 24.53 -9.92 -3.34
N PRO A 143 24.73 -10.89 -2.43
CA PRO A 143 25.06 -10.70 -1.01
C PRO A 143 26.36 -9.90 -0.78
N MET A 144 26.57 -9.40 0.43
CA MET A 144 27.72 -8.55 0.76
C MET A 144 29.00 -9.40 0.91
N ASP A 145 30.15 -8.94 0.42
CA ASP A 145 31.42 -9.60 0.71
C ASP A 145 31.85 -9.31 2.15
N VAL A 146 31.75 -10.32 3.01
CA VAL A 146 32.04 -10.26 4.45
C VAL A 146 33.53 -9.98 4.74
N THR A 147 34.42 -10.31 3.81
CA THR A 147 35.87 -10.15 4.01
C THR A 147 36.35 -8.73 3.73
N SER A 148 35.72 -8.05 2.76
CA SER A 148 36.08 -6.68 2.34
C SER A 148 35.17 -5.60 2.95
N THR A 149 33.95 -5.95 3.38
CA THR A 149 33.00 -4.99 3.95
C THR A 149 33.24 -4.80 5.45
N SER A 150 33.45 -3.56 5.88
CA SER A 150 33.58 -3.26 7.31
C SER A 150 32.28 -3.59 8.08
N PRO A 151 32.36 -4.08 9.33
CA PRO A 151 31.16 -4.46 10.09
C PRO A 151 30.13 -3.33 10.22
N GLY A 152 30.57 -2.09 10.43
CA GLY A 152 29.68 -0.93 10.50
C GLY A 152 28.89 -0.71 9.20
N LEU A 153 29.56 -0.79 8.04
CA LEU A 153 28.91 -0.65 6.74
C LEU A 153 27.96 -1.82 6.45
N PHE A 154 28.38 -3.04 6.80
CA PHE A 154 27.57 -4.25 6.69
C PHE A 154 26.25 -4.10 7.45
N PHE A 155 26.29 -3.77 8.74
CA PHE A 155 25.07 -3.66 9.55
C PHE A 155 24.21 -2.44 9.19
N THR A 156 24.83 -1.36 8.71
CA THR A 156 24.10 -0.21 8.16
C THR A 156 23.28 -0.63 6.94
N ARG A 157 23.86 -1.36 5.98
CA ARG A 157 23.15 -1.89 4.80
C ARG A 157 22.15 -3.00 5.16
N TRP A 158 22.51 -3.86 6.12
CA TRP A 158 21.64 -4.91 6.63
C TRP A 158 20.35 -4.32 7.22
N SER A 159 20.42 -3.18 7.92
CA SER A 159 19.24 -2.51 8.47
C SER A 159 18.18 -2.13 7.40
N ALA A 160 18.61 -1.90 6.16
CA ALA A 160 17.71 -1.59 5.05
C ALA A 160 16.96 -2.82 4.50
N HIS A 161 17.34 -4.04 4.89
CA HIS A 161 16.74 -5.28 4.39
C HIS A 161 15.26 -5.39 4.77
N PHE A 162 14.86 -4.83 5.91
CA PHE A 162 13.48 -4.83 6.36
C PHE A 162 12.53 -3.99 5.48
N CYS A 163 13.08 -3.13 4.60
CA CYS A 163 12.31 -2.13 3.89
C CYS A 163 11.30 -2.69 2.91
N ALA A 164 11.78 -3.37 1.87
CA ALA A 164 10.92 -3.87 0.81
C ALA A 164 9.92 -4.94 1.30
N PRO A 165 10.31 -5.97 2.08
CA PRO A 165 9.37 -6.98 2.59
C PRO A 165 8.24 -6.37 3.41
N THR A 166 8.57 -5.47 4.34
CA THR A 166 7.57 -4.84 5.21
C THR A 166 6.59 -4.01 4.41
N PHE A 167 7.06 -3.14 3.50
CA PHE A 167 6.16 -2.31 2.70
C PHE A 167 5.24 -3.13 1.80
N ILE A 168 5.78 -4.16 1.13
CA ILE A 168 5.01 -5.00 0.22
C ILE A 168 3.98 -5.82 0.99
N PHE A 169 4.38 -6.44 2.11
CA PHE A 169 3.46 -7.20 2.97
C PHE A 169 2.35 -6.32 3.54
N LEU A 170 2.70 -5.17 4.13
CA LEU A 170 1.71 -4.24 4.68
C LEU A 170 0.81 -3.62 3.61
N THR A 171 1.27 -3.53 2.36
CA THR A 171 0.44 -3.12 1.22
C THR A 171 -0.63 -4.16 0.91
N GLY A 172 -0.26 -5.44 0.86
CA GLY A 172 -1.22 -6.54 0.70
C GLY A 172 -2.24 -6.58 1.84
N LEU A 173 -1.77 -6.47 3.08
CA LEU A 173 -2.62 -6.43 4.28
C LEU A 173 -3.61 -5.25 4.22
N SER A 174 -3.13 -4.07 3.83
CA SER A 174 -3.99 -2.88 3.69
C SER A 174 -5.01 -3.02 2.57
N ALA A 175 -4.70 -3.78 1.51
CA ALA A 175 -5.64 -4.07 0.45
C ALA A 175 -6.80 -4.94 0.95
N TRP A 176 -6.54 -5.89 1.83
CA TRP A 176 -7.60 -6.66 2.50
C TRP A 176 -8.46 -5.77 3.42
N LEU A 177 -7.83 -4.90 4.22
CA LEU A 177 -8.55 -3.94 5.06
C LEU A 177 -9.38 -2.93 4.25
N TYR A 178 -8.90 -2.55 3.07
CA TYR A 178 -9.68 -1.72 2.14
C TYR A 178 -10.92 -2.45 1.61
N ALA A 179 -10.80 -3.75 1.35
CA ALA A 179 -11.90 -4.60 0.91
C ALA A 179 -12.93 -4.87 2.03
N HIS A 180 -12.50 -4.79 3.29
CA HIS A 180 -13.31 -5.01 4.49
C HIS A 180 -13.30 -3.79 5.42
N PRO A 181 -13.93 -2.66 5.04
CA PRO A 181 -13.97 -1.46 5.87
C PRO A 181 -14.62 -1.68 7.23
N ALA A 182 -14.13 -0.99 8.26
CA ALA A 182 -14.66 -1.08 9.63
C ALA A 182 -16.15 -0.67 9.78
N ARG A 183 -16.69 0.11 8.82
CA ARG A 183 -18.09 0.56 8.79
C ARG A 183 -19.04 -0.45 8.12
N GLY A 184 -18.54 -1.62 7.74
CA GLY A 184 -19.32 -2.63 7.01
C GLY A 184 -19.33 -2.41 5.50
N GLY A 185 -19.86 -3.40 4.79
CA GLY A 185 -19.87 -3.48 3.32
C GLY A 185 -18.61 -4.13 2.75
N LEU A 186 -18.77 -4.78 1.58
CA LEU A 186 -17.66 -5.36 0.83
C LEU A 186 -17.29 -4.41 -0.32
N ARG A 187 -15.99 -4.19 -0.52
CA ARG A 187 -15.46 -3.42 -1.65
C ARG A 187 -14.49 -4.29 -2.42
N SER A 188 -14.56 -4.25 -3.75
CA SER A 188 -13.51 -4.87 -4.56
C SER A 188 -12.25 -3.99 -4.53
N PRO A 189 -11.09 -4.51 -4.09
CA PRO A 189 -9.84 -3.77 -4.13
C PRO A 189 -9.23 -3.74 -5.55
N SER A 190 -9.75 -4.51 -6.50
CA SER A 190 -9.14 -4.76 -7.82
C SER A 190 -8.84 -3.46 -8.60
N THR A 191 -9.85 -2.68 -8.96
CA THR A 191 -9.66 -1.44 -9.74
C THR A 191 -8.78 -0.42 -8.99
N PHE A 192 -8.89 -0.37 -7.67
CA PHE A 192 -8.09 0.52 -6.84
C PHE A 192 -6.61 0.14 -6.86
N LEU A 193 -6.30 -1.15 -6.68
CA LEU A 193 -4.94 -1.69 -6.73
C LEU A 193 -4.33 -1.53 -8.12
N PHE A 194 -5.08 -1.82 -9.18
CA PHE A 194 -4.61 -1.69 -10.55
C PHE A 194 -4.20 -0.25 -10.87
N LYS A 195 -5.08 0.71 -10.59
CA LYS A 195 -4.80 2.15 -10.80
C LYS A 195 -3.60 2.62 -9.97
N ARG A 196 -3.50 2.19 -8.71
CA ARG A 196 -2.33 2.53 -7.87
C ARG A 196 -1.04 1.88 -8.36
N GLY A 197 -1.11 0.64 -8.80
CA GLY A 197 0.04 -0.07 -9.33
C GLY A 197 0.62 0.65 -10.54
N ILE A 198 -0.22 0.98 -11.54
CA ILE A 198 0.20 1.77 -12.71
C ILE A 198 0.76 3.13 -12.30
N PHE A 199 0.12 3.81 -11.35
CA PHE A 199 0.62 5.08 -10.84
C PHE A 199 2.03 4.96 -10.24
N LEU A 200 2.33 3.88 -9.51
CA LEU A 200 3.67 3.63 -8.97
C LEU A 200 4.70 3.32 -10.07
N LEU A 201 4.32 2.58 -11.13
CA LEU A 201 5.21 2.38 -12.28
C LEU A 201 5.56 3.70 -12.97
N PHE A 202 4.54 4.55 -13.19
CA PHE A 202 4.74 5.89 -13.74
C PHE A 202 5.65 6.74 -12.84
N LEU A 203 5.39 6.73 -11.53
CA LEU A 203 6.19 7.47 -10.56
C LEU A 203 7.66 7.03 -10.57
N GLU A 204 7.92 5.72 -10.65
CA GLU A 204 9.26 5.15 -10.73
C GLU A 204 10.00 5.67 -11.96
N MET A 205 9.37 5.56 -13.13
CA MET A 205 9.98 5.97 -14.40
C MET A 205 10.16 7.50 -14.48
N ALA A 206 9.21 8.27 -13.97
CA ALA A 206 9.20 9.72 -14.08
C ALA A 206 10.03 10.39 -12.97
N LEU A 207 9.63 10.25 -11.71
CA LEU A 207 10.19 11.04 -10.61
C LEU A 207 11.33 10.33 -9.88
N ILE A 208 11.24 9.02 -9.64
CA ILE A 208 12.21 8.32 -8.80
C ILE A 208 13.53 8.11 -9.54
N ASN A 209 13.49 7.68 -10.80
CA ASN A 209 14.71 7.53 -11.60
C ASN A 209 15.50 8.84 -11.73
N PHE A 210 14.82 9.94 -12.03
CA PHE A 210 15.45 11.25 -12.06
C PHE A 210 16.05 11.63 -10.70
N SER A 211 15.35 11.32 -9.61
CA SER A 211 15.84 11.68 -8.27
C SER A 211 17.20 11.07 -7.95
N TRP A 212 17.58 9.93 -8.54
CA TRP A 212 18.84 9.24 -8.24
C TRP A 212 20.07 9.81 -8.94
N LEU A 213 19.97 10.22 -10.22
CA LEU A 213 21.16 10.67 -10.97
C LEU A 213 20.94 11.99 -11.73
N GLY A 214 19.78 12.62 -11.57
CA GLY A 214 19.40 13.79 -12.37
C GLY A 214 19.32 13.51 -13.87
N SER A 215 19.26 12.23 -14.28
CA SER A 215 19.29 11.81 -15.67
C SER A 215 18.40 10.58 -15.91
N TYR A 216 17.99 10.38 -17.16
CA TYR A 216 17.20 9.24 -17.61
C TYR A 216 17.99 8.25 -18.48
N GLN A 217 19.32 8.36 -18.51
CA GLN A 217 20.17 7.47 -19.33
C GLN A 217 20.07 6.02 -18.87
N THR A 218 19.99 5.78 -17.55
CA THR A 218 19.75 4.46 -16.99
C THR A 218 18.51 4.49 -16.09
N LEU A 219 17.48 3.75 -16.49
CA LEU A 219 16.28 3.52 -15.70
C LEU A 219 16.47 2.28 -14.83
N TRP A 220 16.69 2.50 -13.54
CA TRP A 220 16.71 1.46 -12.51
C TRP A 220 15.29 1.21 -12.05
N LEU A 221 14.78 0.01 -12.33
CA LEU A 221 13.48 -0.45 -11.84
C LEU A 221 13.67 -1.14 -10.48
N GLN A 222 13.38 -0.38 -9.42
CA GLN A 222 13.68 -0.71 -8.03
C GLN A 222 12.42 -1.11 -7.24
N VAL A 223 12.37 -0.77 -5.96
CA VAL A 223 11.34 -1.23 -5.02
C VAL A 223 9.95 -0.71 -5.37
N ILE A 224 9.83 0.52 -5.87
CA ILE A 224 8.52 1.11 -6.22
C ILE A 224 7.93 0.39 -7.43
N TRP A 225 8.77 0.03 -8.42
CA TRP A 225 8.38 -0.84 -9.53
C TRP A 225 7.86 -2.19 -9.04
N ALA A 226 8.60 -2.86 -8.15
CA ALA A 226 8.20 -4.16 -7.60
C ALA A 226 6.89 -4.09 -6.78
N ILE A 227 6.68 -3.01 -6.01
CA ILE A 227 5.40 -2.76 -5.32
C ILE A 227 4.28 -2.56 -6.35
N GLY A 228 4.52 -1.73 -7.38
CA GLY A 228 3.52 -1.42 -8.41
C GLY A 228 3.04 -2.66 -9.16
N LEU A 229 3.97 -3.49 -9.63
CA LEU A 229 3.65 -4.76 -10.30
C LEU A 229 2.99 -5.76 -9.35
N SER A 230 3.45 -5.86 -8.10
CA SER A 230 2.82 -6.69 -7.07
C SER A 230 1.36 -6.27 -6.83
N MET A 231 1.05 -4.97 -6.80
CA MET A 231 -0.33 -4.47 -6.69
C MET A 231 -1.17 -4.81 -7.92
N ILE A 232 -0.60 -4.74 -9.14
CA ILE A 232 -1.28 -5.16 -10.36
C ILE A 232 -1.57 -6.66 -10.33
N ALA A 233 -0.60 -7.49 -9.96
CA ALA A 233 -0.79 -8.94 -9.81
C ALA A 233 -1.88 -9.26 -8.78
N LEU A 234 -1.81 -8.64 -7.58
CA LEU A 234 -2.83 -8.80 -6.56
C LEU A 234 -4.21 -8.35 -7.07
N SER A 235 -4.30 -7.26 -7.86
CA SER A 235 -5.58 -6.77 -8.41
C SER A 235 -6.32 -7.80 -9.28
N LEU A 236 -5.58 -8.71 -9.92
CA LEU A 236 -6.13 -9.81 -10.70
C LEU A 236 -6.46 -11.01 -9.81
N LEU A 237 -5.55 -11.33 -8.88
CA LEU A 237 -5.63 -12.52 -8.02
C LEU A 237 -6.65 -12.39 -6.88
N VAL A 238 -7.03 -11.18 -6.45
CA VAL A 238 -8.08 -10.96 -5.43
C VAL A 238 -9.46 -11.48 -5.84
N LYS A 239 -9.67 -11.79 -7.12
CA LYS A 239 -10.88 -12.42 -7.63
C LYS A 239 -10.96 -13.92 -7.30
N LEU A 240 -9.83 -14.53 -6.93
CA LEU A 240 -9.77 -15.93 -6.52
C LEU A 240 -10.31 -16.11 -5.10
N ARG A 241 -10.61 -17.36 -4.74
CA ARG A 241 -10.98 -17.72 -3.37
C ARG A 241 -9.83 -17.36 -2.42
N TYR A 242 -10.16 -16.80 -1.26
CA TYR A 242 -9.20 -16.33 -0.26
C TYR A 242 -8.06 -17.33 0.05
N TRP A 243 -8.39 -18.62 0.21
CA TRP A 243 -7.40 -19.67 0.49
C TRP A 243 -6.45 -19.97 -0.67
N ILE A 244 -6.90 -19.77 -1.92
CA ILE A 244 -6.03 -19.92 -3.10
C ILE A 244 -4.99 -18.80 -3.12
N ILE A 245 -5.37 -17.58 -2.74
CA ILE A 245 -4.44 -16.45 -2.62
C ILE A 245 -3.34 -16.77 -1.60
N GLY A 246 -3.72 -17.30 -0.43
CA GLY A 246 -2.77 -17.75 0.59
C GLY A 246 -1.85 -18.87 0.07
N ALA A 247 -2.43 -19.91 -0.55
CA ALA A 247 -1.68 -21.03 -1.11
C ALA A 247 -0.66 -20.58 -2.17
N LEU A 248 -1.05 -19.67 -3.08
CA LEU A 248 -0.14 -19.08 -4.07
C LEU A 248 0.96 -18.25 -3.41
N GLY A 249 0.61 -17.45 -2.40
CA GLY A 249 1.60 -16.67 -1.63
C GLY A 249 2.66 -17.57 -0.99
N PHE A 250 2.24 -18.64 -0.32
CA PHE A 250 3.15 -19.62 0.28
C PHE A 250 3.96 -20.38 -0.78
N LEU A 251 3.31 -20.85 -1.86
CA LEU A 251 3.98 -21.54 -2.94
C LEU A 251 5.08 -20.69 -3.57
N ILE A 252 4.82 -19.41 -3.81
CA ILE A 252 5.81 -18.50 -4.38
C ILE A 252 6.94 -18.26 -3.39
N VAL A 253 6.63 -17.84 -2.15
CA VAL A 253 7.66 -17.49 -1.14
C VAL A 253 8.54 -18.70 -0.79
N PHE A 254 7.97 -19.89 -0.65
CA PHE A 254 8.72 -21.10 -0.31
C PHE A 254 9.28 -21.80 -1.54
N GLY A 255 8.72 -21.62 -2.74
CA GLY A 255 9.10 -22.37 -3.93
C GLY A 255 10.05 -21.62 -4.87
N HIS A 256 10.10 -20.28 -4.85
CA HIS A 256 10.83 -19.55 -5.88
C HIS A 256 12.34 -19.82 -5.87
N ASN A 257 12.98 -20.12 -4.73
CA ASN A 257 14.41 -20.43 -4.73
C ASN A 257 14.74 -21.73 -5.50
N LEU A 258 13.77 -22.64 -5.71
CA LEU A 258 13.95 -23.81 -6.60
C LEU A 258 14.18 -23.41 -8.06
N LEU A 259 13.83 -22.18 -8.43
CA LEU A 259 14.01 -21.64 -9.77
C LEU A 259 15.42 -21.07 -10.01
N THR A 260 16.23 -20.93 -8.96
CA THR A 260 17.60 -20.37 -9.04
C THR A 260 18.49 -21.02 -10.11
N PRO A 261 18.45 -22.35 -10.36
CA PRO A 261 19.26 -22.96 -11.41
C PRO A 261 18.88 -22.58 -12.84
N ILE A 262 17.69 -21.99 -13.05
CA ILE A 262 17.21 -21.57 -14.36
C ILE A 262 17.75 -20.17 -14.65
N SER A 263 18.49 -20.03 -15.74
CA SER A 263 19.02 -18.75 -16.20
C SER A 263 18.91 -18.66 -17.72
N PHE A 264 18.83 -17.44 -18.22
CA PHE A 264 18.76 -17.14 -19.65
C PHE A 264 19.81 -16.09 -20.00
N SER A 265 20.42 -16.21 -21.17
CA SER A 265 21.36 -15.22 -21.69
C SER A 265 20.62 -14.09 -22.43
N PRO A 266 21.18 -12.87 -22.50
CA PRO A 266 20.63 -11.81 -23.35
C PRO A 266 20.45 -12.29 -24.80
N GLY A 267 19.25 -12.11 -25.35
CA GLY A 267 18.88 -12.56 -26.70
C GLY A 267 18.16 -13.91 -26.76
N GLU A 268 18.15 -14.70 -25.69
CA GLU A 268 17.39 -15.95 -25.63
C GLU A 268 15.89 -15.71 -25.43
N PHE A 269 15.06 -16.61 -25.99
CA PHE A 269 13.63 -16.59 -25.77
C PHE A 269 13.32 -16.88 -24.29
N GLY A 270 12.75 -15.89 -23.59
CA GLY A 270 12.43 -15.97 -22.17
C GLY A 270 13.28 -15.06 -21.28
N TYR A 271 14.42 -14.53 -21.77
CA TYR A 271 15.31 -13.66 -21.00
C TYR A 271 14.57 -12.47 -20.36
N SER A 272 13.78 -11.73 -21.16
CA SER A 272 13.08 -10.54 -20.66
C SER A 272 12.05 -10.88 -19.58
N LEU A 273 11.28 -11.95 -19.78
CA LEU A 273 10.28 -12.40 -18.80
C LEU A 273 10.96 -12.88 -17.52
N TRP A 274 12.04 -13.65 -17.65
CA TRP A 274 12.79 -14.15 -16.51
C TRP A 274 13.50 -13.05 -15.74
N THR A 275 13.99 -12.01 -16.42
CA THR A 275 14.58 -10.83 -15.79
C THR A 275 13.52 -10.03 -15.01
N ILE A 276 12.27 -9.97 -15.51
CA ILE A 276 11.16 -9.33 -14.78
C ILE A 276 10.80 -10.15 -13.54
N LEU A 277 10.74 -11.47 -13.67
CA LEU A 277 10.23 -12.34 -12.62
C LEU A 277 11.29 -12.73 -11.58
N HIS A 278 12.49 -13.11 -11.98
CA HIS A 278 13.45 -13.81 -11.13
C HIS A 278 14.86 -13.21 -11.11
N ASP A 279 15.46 -12.84 -12.24
CA ASP A 279 16.88 -12.46 -12.31
C ASP A 279 17.12 -10.95 -12.46
N ARG A 280 18.21 -10.42 -11.89
CA ARG A 280 18.63 -9.04 -12.18
C ARG A 280 19.30 -8.96 -13.54
N GLY A 281 18.91 -7.96 -14.35
CA GLY A 281 19.44 -7.82 -15.70
C GLY A 281 19.01 -6.54 -16.39
N PHE A 282 19.60 -6.28 -17.55
CA PHE A 282 19.20 -5.19 -18.44
C PHE A 282 18.19 -5.72 -19.45
N LEU A 283 16.96 -5.19 -19.44
CA LEU A 283 15.98 -5.49 -20.50
C LEU A 283 16.35 -4.82 -21.82
N LEU A 284 16.95 -3.64 -21.71
CA LEU A 284 17.43 -2.85 -22.82
C LEU A 284 18.78 -2.29 -22.41
N ASP A 285 19.79 -2.52 -23.24
CA ASP A 285 21.13 -1.95 -23.06
C ASP A 285 21.55 -1.28 -24.38
N SER A 286 21.18 0.00 -24.53
CA SER A 286 21.51 0.81 -25.69
C SER A 286 22.31 2.04 -25.25
N GLU A 287 23.05 2.66 -26.19
CA GLU A 287 23.86 3.85 -25.90
C GLU A 287 23.03 5.04 -25.40
N THR A 288 21.77 5.14 -25.82
CA THR A 288 20.87 6.24 -25.45
C THR A 288 20.05 5.98 -24.20
N LEU A 289 19.70 4.71 -23.96
CA LEU A 289 18.79 4.31 -22.88
C LEU A 289 19.09 2.89 -22.41
N ARG A 290 19.27 2.75 -21.10
CA ARG A 290 19.47 1.46 -20.43
C ARG A 290 18.32 1.23 -19.45
N ILE A 291 17.68 0.07 -19.49
CA ILE A 291 16.61 -0.30 -18.56
C ILE A 291 17.06 -1.51 -17.76
N LYS A 292 17.31 -1.31 -16.46
CA LYS A 292 17.80 -2.35 -15.55
C LYS A 292 16.76 -2.73 -14.53
N ILE A 293 16.43 -4.02 -14.47
CA ILE A 293 15.61 -4.58 -13.40
C ILE A 293 16.51 -4.87 -12.21
N SER A 294 16.26 -4.13 -11.13
CA SER A 294 16.99 -4.31 -9.88
C SER A 294 16.19 -5.11 -8.86
N TYR A 295 14.86 -5.14 -8.98
CA TYR A 295 13.97 -5.90 -8.11
C TYR A 295 13.10 -6.86 -8.95
N PRO A 296 13.56 -8.10 -9.19
CA PRO A 296 12.76 -9.13 -9.84
C PRO A 296 11.50 -9.44 -9.01
N VAL A 297 10.34 -9.50 -9.66
CA VAL A 297 9.04 -9.30 -9.01
C VAL A 297 8.40 -10.56 -8.41
N LEU A 298 8.77 -11.76 -8.88
CA LEU A 298 8.06 -13.00 -8.51
C LEU A 298 7.98 -13.21 -7.00
N PRO A 299 9.07 -13.13 -6.21
CA PRO A 299 8.98 -13.33 -4.76
C PRO A 299 8.15 -12.23 -4.08
N TRP A 300 8.21 -11.00 -4.59
CA TRP A 300 7.44 -9.86 -4.09
C TRP A 300 5.93 -10.04 -4.32
N ILE A 301 5.52 -10.67 -5.43
CA ILE A 301 4.13 -11.11 -5.64
C ILE A 301 3.74 -12.10 -4.54
N GLY A 302 4.60 -13.05 -4.19
CA GLY A 302 4.37 -13.94 -3.05
C GLY A 302 4.13 -13.18 -1.74
N VAL A 303 5.00 -12.22 -1.42
CA VAL A 303 4.92 -11.40 -0.19
C VAL A 303 3.63 -10.57 -0.12
N ILE A 304 3.20 -9.93 -1.22
CA ILE A 304 1.96 -9.14 -1.21
C ILE A 304 0.71 -10.02 -1.04
N LEU A 305 0.72 -11.24 -1.60
CA LEU A 305 -0.36 -12.22 -1.44
C LEU A 305 -0.44 -12.71 0.01
N LEU A 306 0.70 -13.02 0.64
CA LEU A 306 0.76 -13.35 2.06
C LEU A 306 0.30 -12.18 2.94
N GLY A 307 0.64 -10.94 2.58
CA GLY A 307 0.12 -9.74 3.22
C GLY A 307 -1.40 -9.67 3.18
N TYR A 308 -2.00 -9.88 2.00
CA TYR A 308 -3.46 -9.91 1.83
C TYR A 308 -4.11 -11.04 2.65
N PHE A 309 -3.47 -12.22 2.66
CA PHE A 309 -3.88 -13.38 3.45
C PHE A 309 -3.66 -13.20 4.96
N ALA A 310 -2.86 -12.24 5.40
CA ALA A 310 -2.74 -11.88 6.82
C ALA A 310 -3.79 -10.84 7.25
N GLY A 311 -4.54 -10.27 6.31
CA GLY A 311 -5.54 -9.23 6.55
C GLY A 311 -6.52 -9.50 7.70
N PRO A 312 -7.14 -10.68 7.80
CA PRO A 312 -8.09 -10.98 8.88
C PRO A 312 -7.53 -10.88 10.30
N LEU A 313 -6.20 -10.96 10.50
CA LEU A 313 -5.60 -10.73 11.82
C LEU A 313 -5.90 -9.34 12.39
N TYR A 314 -6.19 -8.38 11.50
CA TYR A 314 -6.55 -7.01 11.81
C TYR A 314 -8.04 -6.72 11.55
N ALA A 315 -8.86 -7.76 11.38
CA ALA A 315 -10.30 -7.61 11.33
C ALA A 315 -10.84 -7.11 12.69
N ARG A 316 -11.94 -6.36 12.66
CA ARG A 316 -12.59 -5.83 13.87
C ARG A 316 -12.97 -6.91 14.89
N ALA A 317 -13.27 -8.11 14.42
CA ALA A 317 -13.63 -9.24 15.28
C ALA A 317 -12.45 -9.81 16.08
N VAL A 318 -11.21 -9.45 15.72
CA VAL A 318 -10.01 -9.96 16.39
C VAL A 318 -9.53 -8.95 17.43
N ASP A 319 -9.57 -9.36 18.70
CA ASP A 319 -9.06 -8.55 19.80
C ASP A 319 -7.53 -8.41 19.77
N SER A 320 -7.01 -7.37 20.43
CA SER A 320 -5.58 -7.07 20.44
C SER A 320 -4.72 -8.16 21.09
N VAL A 321 -5.26 -8.91 22.06
CA VAL A 321 -4.50 -9.96 22.76
C VAL A 321 -4.34 -11.16 21.84
N HIS A 322 -5.41 -11.60 21.18
CA HIS A 322 -5.35 -12.67 20.19
C HIS A 322 -4.43 -12.29 19.02
N ARG A 323 -4.59 -11.09 18.47
CA ARG A 323 -3.71 -10.57 17.41
C ARG A 323 -2.24 -10.59 17.83
N ARG A 324 -1.91 -10.10 19.02
CA ARG A 324 -0.54 -10.10 19.55
C ARG A 324 0.03 -11.53 19.67
N LYS A 325 -0.75 -12.48 20.20
CA LYS A 325 -0.33 -13.88 20.30
C LYS A 325 -0.04 -14.48 18.93
N MET A 326 -0.89 -14.22 17.95
CA MET A 326 -0.69 -14.69 16.58
C MET A 326 0.55 -14.07 15.94
N LEU A 327 0.76 -12.77 16.09
CA LEU A 327 1.95 -12.09 15.57
C LEU A 327 3.24 -12.62 16.21
N LEU A 328 3.23 -12.88 17.52
CA LEU A 328 4.37 -13.51 18.21
C LEU A 328 4.62 -14.93 17.68
N ALA A 329 3.57 -15.74 17.52
CA ALA A 329 3.68 -17.11 17.00
C ALA A 329 4.23 -17.13 15.57
N LEU A 330 3.75 -16.23 14.70
CA LEU A 330 4.24 -16.08 13.32
C LEU A 330 5.70 -15.61 13.30
N GLY A 331 6.04 -14.59 14.10
CA GLY A 331 7.40 -14.07 14.17
C GLY A 331 8.40 -15.11 14.66
N LEU A 332 8.10 -15.77 15.79
CA LEU A 332 8.93 -16.84 16.33
C LEU A 332 8.98 -18.06 15.40
N GLY A 333 7.87 -18.41 14.74
CA GLY A 333 7.83 -19.50 13.76
C GLY A 333 8.74 -19.25 12.56
N CYS A 334 8.70 -18.04 11.99
CA CYS A 334 9.60 -17.64 10.90
C CYS A 334 11.08 -17.69 11.32
N LEU A 335 11.40 -17.16 12.50
CA LEU A 335 12.78 -17.17 13.00
C LEU A 335 13.27 -18.58 13.37
N ALA A 336 12.42 -19.41 13.96
CA ALA A 336 12.76 -20.80 14.26
C ALA A 336 13.02 -21.60 12.97
N LEU A 337 12.15 -21.45 11.97
CA LEU A 337 12.35 -22.07 10.66
C LEU A 337 13.63 -21.56 9.99
N LEU A 338 13.92 -20.26 10.06
CA LEU A 338 15.16 -19.68 9.58
C LEU A 338 16.38 -20.30 10.27
N LEU A 339 16.35 -20.47 11.59
CA LEU A 339 17.47 -21.07 12.33
C LEU A 339 17.71 -22.51 11.90
N VAL A 340 16.65 -23.29 11.63
CA VAL A 340 16.79 -24.66 11.10
C VAL A 340 17.36 -24.61 9.68
N LEU A 341 16.76 -23.86 8.77
CA LEU A 341 17.19 -23.82 7.37
C LEU A 341 18.60 -23.25 7.21
N ARG A 342 18.84 -22.07 7.79
CA ARG A 342 20.12 -21.37 7.70
C ARG A 342 21.18 -22.04 8.56
N GLY A 343 20.86 -22.48 9.78
CA GLY A 343 21.82 -23.11 10.70
C GLY A 343 22.50 -24.34 10.13
N PHE A 344 21.76 -25.15 9.37
CA PHE A 344 22.28 -26.36 8.74
C PHE A 344 22.61 -26.18 7.24
N ASN A 345 22.68 -24.94 6.72
CA ASN A 345 22.92 -24.65 5.30
C ASN A 345 22.00 -25.45 4.34
N LEU A 346 20.71 -25.57 4.72
CA LEU A 346 19.68 -26.22 3.92
C LEU A 346 19.13 -25.23 2.86
N TYR A 347 17.91 -25.51 2.39
CA TYR A 347 17.21 -24.70 1.41
C TYR A 347 16.90 -23.27 1.89
N GLY A 348 16.87 -22.31 0.95
CA GLY A 348 16.39 -20.95 1.18
C GLY A 348 17.47 -19.86 1.12
N GLU A 349 18.70 -20.21 0.74
CA GLU A 349 19.76 -19.29 0.31
C GLU A 349 20.53 -19.86 -0.87
N THR A 350 21.13 -18.99 -1.67
CA THR A 350 21.96 -19.39 -2.81
C THR A 350 23.39 -19.73 -2.37
N LEU A 351 23.90 -19.00 -1.38
CA LEU A 351 25.23 -19.20 -0.83
C LEU A 351 25.15 -19.72 0.61
N PRO A 352 25.87 -20.81 0.95
CA PRO A 352 25.97 -21.25 2.34
C PRO A 352 26.70 -20.19 3.17
N TRP A 353 26.35 -20.09 4.45
CA TRP A 353 27.22 -19.36 5.37
C TRP A 353 28.44 -20.23 5.69
N VAL A 354 29.57 -19.57 5.85
CA VAL A 354 30.87 -20.18 6.18
C VAL A 354 31.48 -19.49 7.39
N ASP A 355 32.36 -20.20 8.10
CA ASP A 355 33.15 -19.65 9.18
C ASP A 355 34.12 -18.57 8.67
N GLY A 356 34.11 -17.41 9.33
CA GLY A 356 35.05 -16.32 9.09
C GLY A 356 36.28 -16.41 9.98
N GLN A 357 37.23 -15.48 9.80
CA GLN A 357 38.44 -15.42 10.64
C GLN A 357 38.13 -15.01 12.09
N THR A 358 36.98 -14.38 12.32
CA THR A 358 36.51 -13.95 13.63
C THR A 358 35.06 -14.37 13.83
N ALA A 359 34.62 -14.51 15.09
CA ALA A 359 33.23 -14.81 15.41
C ALA A 359 32.25 -13.76 14.81
N LEU A 360 32.69 -12.50 14.69
CA LEU A 360 31.91 -11.44 14.06
C LEU A 360 31.76 -11.66 12.56
N GLN A 361 32.81 -12.08 11.85
CA GLN A 361 32.72 -12.43 10.44
C GLN A 361 31.84 -13.67 10.21
N THR A 362 31.93 -14.69 11.08
CA THR A 362 31.00 -15.83 11.02
C THR A 362 29.55 -15.38 11.22
N LEU A 363 29.28 -14.48 12.18
CA LEU A 363 27.95 -13.92 12.37
C LEU A 363 27.48 -13.12 11.14
N MET A 364 28.34 -12.28 10.57
CA MET A 364 28.05 -11.53 9.34
C MET A 364 27.70 -12.48 8.20
N SER A 365 28.50 -13.53 7.99
CA SER A 365 28.26 -14.61 7.03
C SER A 365 26.90 -15.29 7.25
N PHE A 366 26.56 -15.60 8.51
CA PHE A 366 25.29 -16.22 8.87
C PHE A 366 24.08 -15.36 8.50
N VAL A 367 24.13 -14.04 8.72
CA VAL A 367 23.03 -13.10 8.44
C VAL A 367 23.10 -12.41 7.06
N ASN A 368 24.06 -12.80 6.22
CA ASN A 368 24.25 -12.25 4.88
C ASN A 368 23.34 -12.96 3.87
N PHE A 369 22.15 -12.42 3.67
CA PHE A 369 21.12 -13.00 2.84
C PHE A 369 21.04 -12.37 1.44
N THR A 370 20.66 -13.14 0.43
CA THR A 370 20.44 -12.65 -0.94
C THR A 370 19.18 -11.80 -1.01
N LYS A 371 19.32 -10.53 -1.39
CA LYS A 371 18.20 -9.58 -1.48
C LYS A 371 17.49 -9.58 -2.82
N TYR A 372 18.18 -9.93 -3.92
CA TYR A 372 17.56 -9.93 -5.25
C TYR A 372 17.95 -11.13 -6.13
N PRO A 373 16.97 -12.01 -6.46
CA PRO A 373 15.64 -12.07 -5.86
C PRO A 373 15.72 -12.33 -4.34
N PRO A 374 14.80 -11.81 -3.51
CA PRO A 374 14.90 -11.99 -2.06
C PRO A 374 14.73 -13.46 -1.72
N SER A 375 15.74 -14.06 -1.10
CA SER A 375 15.70 -15.47 -0.72
C SER A 375 14.63 -15.77 0.33
N LEU A 376 14.28 -17.05 0.48
CA LEU A 376 13.41 -17.48 1.58
C LEU A 376 14.01 -17.11 2.95
N SER A 377 15.33 -17.24 3.15
CA SER A 377 15.97 -16.86 4.43
C SER A 377 15.87 -15.35 4.69
N PHE A 378 16.07 -14.54 3.64
CA PHE A 378 15.87 -13.09 3.69
C PHE A 378 14.43 -12.76 4.10
N LEU A 379 13.43 -13.41 3.49
CA LEU A 379 12.02 -13.19 3.79
C LEU A 379 11.62 -13.68 5.20
N LEU A 380 12.12 -14.84 5.64
CA LEU A 380 11.88 -15.36 6.99
C LEU A 380 12.45 -14.44 8.06
N MET A 381 13.68 -13.93 7.87
CA MET A 381 14.29 -12.97 8.79
C MET A 381 13.46 -11.69 8.85
N THR A 382 13.21 -11.08 7.69
CA THR A 382 12.60 -9.74 7.61
C THR A 382 11.13 -9.75 8.04
N LEU A 383 10.33 -10.70 7.56
CA LEU A 383 8.93 -10.84 7.96
C LEU A 383 8.81 -11.34 9.41
N GLY A 384 9.69 -12.24 9.85
CA GLY A 384 9.72 -12.72 11.23
C GLY A 384 9.91 -11.59 12.25
N VAL A 385 10.94 -10.76 12.03
CA VAL A 385 11.19 -9.58 12.86
C VAL A 385 10.05 -8.55 12.74
N MET A 386 9.52 -8.32 11.54
CA MET A 386 8.36 -7.43 11.34
C MET A 386 7.16 -7.88 12.17
N PHE A 387 6.84 -9.18 12.23
CA PHE A 387 5.73 -9.68 13.05
C PHE A 387 5.97 -9.46 14.55
N LEU A 388 7.19 -9.67 15.03
CA LEU A 388 7.55 -9.38 16.42
C LEU A 388 7.43 -7.89 16.74
N LEU A 389 7.86 -7.02 15.83
CA LEU A 389 7.74 -5.57 15.98
C LEU A 389 6.27 -5.12 15.94
N LEU A 390 5.45 -5.66 15.04
CA LEU A 390 4.01 -5.41 15.04
C LEU A 390 3.35 -5.85 16.36
N ALA A 391 3.74 -7.02 16.89
CA ALA A 391 3.27 -7.48 18.20
C ALA A 391 3.73 -6.58 19.36
N TRP A 392 4.89 -5.94 19.22
CA TRP A 392 5.44 -5.01 20.20
C TRP A 392 4.76 -3.64 20.16
N PHE A 393 4.43 -3.15 18.95
CA PHE A 393 3.69 -1.91 18.74
C PHE A 393 2.21 -2.00 19.07
N GLU A 394 1.68 -3.22 19.20
CA GLU A 394 0.32 -3.46 19.64
C GLU A 394 0.04 -2.77 20.99
N ASN A 395 -0.92 -1.82 21.00
CA ASN A 395 -1.32 -1.01 22.15
C ASN A 395 -0.25 -0.07 22.75
N ARG A 396 0.83 0.25 22.01
CA ARG A 396 1.81 1.25 22.43
C ARG A 396 1.31 2.67 22.12
N GLY A 397 1.19 3.50 23.15
CA GLY A 397 1.03 4.94 23.02
C GLY A 397 2.27 5.69 23.52
N GLY A 398 2.46 6.92 23.06
CA GLY A 398 3.51 7.83 23.51
C GLY A 398 4.24 8.51 22.37
N ARG A 399 5.12 9.44 22.73
CA ARG A 399 5.78 10.36 21.77
C ARG A 399 6.48 9.66 20.61
N MET A 400 7.23 8.58 20.87
CA MET A 400 7.98 7.88 19.83
C MET A 400 7.05 7.16 18.83
N PRO A 401 6.09 6.32 19.28
CA PRO A 401 5.02 5.81 18.42
C PRO A 401 4.31 6.88 17.59
N ASP A 402 3.94 8.02 18.18
CA ASP A 402 3.23 9.10 17.47
C ASP A 402 4.07 9.72 16.33
N ILE A 403 5.38 9.87 16.55
CA ILE A 403 6.33 10.35 15.53
C ILE A 403 6.42 9.34 14.39
N LEU A 404 6.57 8.06 14.71
CA LEU A 404 6.64 6.99 13.70
C LEU A 404 5.34 6.89 12.92
N GLU A 405 4.19 6.93 13.59
CA GLU A 405 2.87 6.93 12.95
C GLU A 405 2.75 8.09 11.95
N THR A 406 3.23 9.28 12.31
CA THR A 406 3.22 10.45 11.42
C THR A 406 3.93 10.15 10.10
N PHE A 407 5.16 9.63 10.16
CA PHE A 407 5.90 9.23 8.95
C PHE A 407 5.18 8.13 8.16
N GLY A 408 4.72 7.08 8.85
CA GLY A 408 4.09 5.94 8.21
C GLY A 408 2.68 6.18 7.67
N SER A 409 2.04 7.29 8.04
CA SER A 409 0.76 7.72 7.50
C SER A 409 0.87 8.32 6.08
N VAL A 410 2.07 8.78 5.70
CA VAL A 410 2.41 9.46 4.43
C VAL A 410 3.75 8.97 3.84
N PRO A 411 3.99 7.66 3.72
CA PRO A 411 5.31 7.12 3.39
C PRO A 411 5.72 7.48 1.96
N MET A 412 4.79 7.55 1.00
CA MET A 412 5.10 7.92 -0.38
C MET A 412 5.50 9.39 -0.52
N PHE A 413 4.80 10.29 0.17
CA PHE A 413 5.20 11.70 0.24
C PHE A 413 6.61 11.85 0.83
N PHE A 414 6.87 11.22 1.97
CA PHE A 414 8.20 11.24 2.57
C PHE A 414 9.25 10.63 1.62
N TYR A 415 8.92 9.51 0.97
CA TYR A 415 9.81 8.82 0.02
C TYR A 415 10.29 9.76 -1.10
N ILE A 416 9.35 10.46 -1.75
CA ILE A 416 9.68 11.39 -2.83
C ILE A 416 10.46 12.59 -2.26
N LEU A 417 9.94 13.21 -1.20
CA LEU A 417 10.52 14.44 -0.66
C LEU A 417 11.98 14.25 -0.25
N HIS A 418 12.30 13.19 0.49
CA HIS A 418 13.67 13.01 0.99
C HIS A 418 14.66 12.69 -0.15
N LEU A 419 14.25 11.99 -1.21
CA LEU A 419 15.11 11.71 -2.36
C LEU A 419 15.49 13.00 -3.10
N TYR A 420 14.53 13.92 -3.28
CA TYR A 420 14.80 15.22 -3.91
C TYR A 420 15.60 16.16 -3.01
N VAL A 421 15.37 16.14 -1.70
CA VAL A 421 16.21 16.87 -0.74
C VAL A 421 17.64 16.34 -0.76
N LEU A 422 17.84 15.03 -0.85
CA LEU A 422 19.16 14.42 -1.00
C LEU A 422 19.80 14.77 -2.35
N LEU A 423 19.04 14.79 -3.44
CA LEU A 423 19.54 15.19 -4.76
C LEU A 423 20.04 16.64 -4.73
N VAL A 424 19.18 17.58 -4.35
CA VAL A 424 19.53 19.01 -4.32
C VAL A 424 20.65 19.27 -3.32
N GLY A 425 20.58 18.66 -2.13
CA GLY A 425 21.63 18.77 -1.12
C GLY A 425 22.98 18.25 -1.61
N TYR A 426 22.99 17.13 -2.35
CA TYR A 426 24.21 16.59 -2.94
C TYR A 426 24.83 17.53 -3.97
N GLU A 427 24.03 18.08 -4.89
CA GLU A 427 24.52 19.03 -5.89
C GLU A 427 25.09 20.29 -5.25
N ILE A 428 24.46 20.81 -4.18
CA ILE A 428 24.99 21.95 -3.43
C ILE A 428 26.35 21.60 -2.79
N LEU A 429 26.46 20.43 -2.17
CA LEU A 429 27.73 19.99 -1.56
C LEU A 429 28.82 19.83 -2.63
N LEU A 430 28.48 19.27 -3.78
CA LEU A 430 29.42 19.09 -4.90
C LEU A 430 29.88 20.44 -5.46
N VAL A 431 29.01 21.44 -5.59
CA VAL A 431 29.37 22.78 -6.08
C VAL A 431 30.24 23.53 -5.07
N ILE A 432 29.96 23.41 -3.76
CA ILE A 432 30.68 24.13 -2.71
C ILE A 432 32.06 23.51 -2.44
N PHE A 433 32.12 22.18 -2.31
CA PHE A 433 33.34 21.48 -1.89
C PHE A 433 34.10 20.82 -3.03
N GLY A 434 33.50 20.68 -4.21
CA GLY A 434 34.05 19.91 -5.31
C GLY A 434 33.99 18.39 -5.07
N PRO A 435 34.34 17.58 -6.07
CA PRO A 435 34.47 16.14 -5.91
C PRO A 435 35.71 15.79 -5.07
N ASN A 436 35.58 14.82 -4.17
CA ASN A 436 36.67 14.34 -3.31
C ASN A 436 36.94 12.83 -3.44
N HIS A 437 36.05 12.08 -4.10
CA HIS A 437 36.18 10.64 -4.39
C HIS A 437 35.98 10.38 -5.89
N GLY A 438 37.00 10.68 -6.69
CA GLY A 438 36.93 10.63 -8.14
C GLY A 438 36.10 11.78 -8.70
N GLU A 439 35.03 11.48 -9.42
CA GLU A 439 34.09 12.47 -9.96
C GLU A 439 32.96 12.83 -8.96
N ARG A 440 32.97 12.24 -7.76
CA ARG A 440 31.87 12.35 -6.80
C ARG A 440 32.31 13.06 -5.52
N PHE A 441 31.35 13.75 -4.90
CA PHE A 441 31.44 14.11 -3.49
C PHE A 441 31.00 12.93 -2.60
N GLY A 442 31.65 12.74 -1.45
CA GLY A 442 31.29 11.74 -0.45
C GLY A 442 31.90 12.02 0.92
N VAL A 443 31.35 11.43 1.98
CA VAL A 443 31.86 11.57 3.35
C VAL A 443 32.81 10.43 3.69
N ASP A 444 33.87 10.68 4.45
CA ASP A 444 34.92 9.66 4.69
C ASP A 444 34.61 8.68 5.84
N HIS A 445 33.69 9.07 6.72
CA HIS A 445 33.36 8.28 7.91
C HIS A 445 31.90 7.88 7.95
N LEU A 446 31.65 6.61 8.28
CA LEU A 446 30.32 6.01 8.33
C LEU A 446 29.34 6.75 9.26
N TRP A 447 29.82 7.34 10.36
CA TRP A 447 28.95 8.02 11.32
C TRP A 447 28.23 9.24 10.72
N TRP A 448 28.80 9.87 9.68
CA TRP A 448 28.14 10.95 8.94
C TRP A 448 26.82 10.51 8.31
N ILE A 449 26.73 9.25 7.86
CA ILE A 449 25.49 8.70 7.28
C ILE A 449 24.37 8.75 8.31
N TRP A 450 24.65 8.28 9.53
CA TRP A 450 23.69 8.25 10.62
C TRP A 450 23.35 9.65 11.13
N LEU A 451 24.34 10.55 11.23
CA LEU A 451 24.11 11.93 11.62
C LEU A 451 23.20 12.65 10.60
N ILE A 452 23.53 12.56 9.31
CA ILE A 452 22.76 13.20 8.24
C ILE A 452 21.35 12.62 8.15
N ALA A 453 21.21 11.29 8.25
CA ALA A 453 19.89 10.65 8.31
C ALA A 453 19.07 11.12 9.51
N GLY A 454 19.68 11.27 10.69
CA GLY A 454 19.04 11.81 11.89
C GLY A 454 18.57 13.25 11.71
N LEU A 455 19.44 14.11 11.19
CA LEU A 455 19.12 15.52 10.90
C LEU A 455 18.00 15.64 9.85
N LEU A 456 18.07 14.87 8.76
CA LEU A 456 17.02 14.83 7.74
C LEU A 456 15.71 14.30 8.31
N SER A 457 15.73 13.29 9.19
CA SER A 457 14.52 12.80 9.86
C SER A 457 13.83 13.91 10.65
N VAL A 458 14.58 14.69 11.43
CA VAL A 458 14.03 15.83 12.19
C VAL A 458 13.51 16.92 11.26
N LEU A 459 14.29 17.30 10.24
CA LEU A 459 13.91 18.33 9.28
C LEU A 459 12.63 17.96 8.52
N LEU A 460 12.52 16.71 8.08
CA LEU A 460 11.42 16.22 7.26
C LEU A 460 10.19 15.79 8.06
N TYR A 461 10.28 15.75 9.40
CA TYR A 461 9.15 15.48 10.26
C TYR A 461 8.04 16.53 10.11
N PHE A 462 8.39 17.82 10.11
CA PHE A 462 7.42 18.91 10.01
C PHE A 462 6.63 18.91 8.69
N PRO A 463 7.26 18.80 7.50
CA PRO A 463 6.51 18.69 6.25
C PRO A 463 5.70 17.39 6.18
N ALA A 464 6.20 16.26 6.70
CA ALA A 464 5.44 15.01 6.77
C ALA A 464 4.18 15.18 7.65
N GLN A 465 4.31 15.83 8.80
CA GLN A 465 3.19 16.13 9.70
C GLN A 465 2.17 17.06 9.04
N ALA A 466 2.62 18.13 8.39
CA ALA A 466 1.75 19.06 7.68
C ALA A 466 0.97 18.35 6.57
N PHE A 467 1.65 17.51 5.78
CA PHE A 467 1.03 16.74 4.71
C PHE A 467 0.07 15.67 5.26
N ALA A 468 0.39 15.01 6.37
CA ALA A 468 -0.50 14.06 7.02
C ALA A 468 -1.82 14.71 7.45
N ARG A 469 -1.75 15.89 8.09
CA ARG A 469 -2.95 16.68 8.46
C ARG A 469 -3.77 17.08 7.23
N PHE A 470 -3.11 17.57 6.18
CA PHE A 470 -3.77 17.94 4.93
C PHE A 470 -4.47 16.74 4.27
N LYS A 471 -3.78 15.59 4.18
CA LYS A 471 -4.30 14.35 3.60
C LYS A 471 -5.53 13.84 4.33
N HIS A 472 -5.58 14.00 5.65
CA HIS A 472 -6.73 13.57 6.45
C HIS A 472 -7.93 14.52 6.32
N GLY A 473 -7.69 15.82 6.10
CA GLY A 473 -8.73 16.83 5.92
C GLY A 473 -9.27 16.98 4.49
N THR A 474 -8.68 16.33 3.48
CA THR A 474 -9.04 16.51 2.08
C THR A 474 -9.70 15.28 1.44
N ASN A 475 -10.63 15.52 0.51
CA ASN A 475 -11.22 14.47 -0.34
C ASN A 475 -10.57 14.34 -1.72
N ARG A 476 -9.58 15.20 -2.03
CA ARG A 476 -8.89 15.23 -3.34
C ARG A 476 -8.23 13.87 -3.64
N ALA A 477 -8.39 13.42 -4.89
CA ALA A 477 -7.92 12.10 -5.30
C ALA A 477 -6.40 11.96 -5.18
N TRP A 478 -5.62 12.91 -5.71
CA TRP A 478 -4.15 12.86 -5.72
C TRP A 478 -3.53 12.75 -4.32
N ALA A 479 -4.10 13.42 -3.32
CA ALA A 479 -3.62 13.37 -1.94
C ALA A 479 -3.80 11.98 -1.29
N LYS A 480 -4.68 11.14 -1.85
CA LYS A 480 -4.81 9.74 -1.40
C LYS A 480 -3.71 8.86 -1.99
N TYR A 481 -3.14 9.21 -3.14
CA TYR A 481 -2.09 8.44 -3.83
C TYR A 481 -0.69 8.67 -3.24
N LEU A 482 -0.46 9.82 -2.60
CA LEU A 482 0.75 10.17 -1.83
C LEU A 482 0.52 9.91 -0.34
#